data_AF-A1CPN9-F1
#
_entry.id   AF-A1CPN9-F1
#
_cell.length_a   1.000
_cell.length_b   1.000
_cell.length_c   1.000
_cell.angle_alpha   90.00
_cell.angle_beta   90.00
_cell.angle_gamma   90.00
#
_symmetry.space_group_name_H-M   'P 1'
#
loop_
_entity.id
_entity.type
_entity.pdbx_description
1 polymer ?
#
loop_
_entity_poly.entity_id
_entity_poly.type
_entity_poly.pdbx_seq_one_letter_code
_entity_poly.pdbx_strand_id
1 'polypeptide(L)'
;MANAISLGHNGDEDFEYKNGTLRTIEWAVLEMPPKTIHYFSNLPFGWVPKNDLEFIELFMRTWREDWMGFCHDARSDLSRLRTHQLTARGKDDLLIDAVAEKMQQWTRIQGTLEEQLSQARHFVSQYQRYSETHRLSESMNGIINTMERDIHGQIEKLEQTMRDLLQIASYPTPHIAGLRTNASP
;
A
#
# COMPACT_ATOMS: atom_id res chain seq x y z
N MET A 1 25.27 -28.43 -3.81
CA MET A 1 25.47 -28.76 -5.24
C MET A 1 24.86 -27.63 -6.06
N ALA A 2 25.66 -27.08 -6.97
CA ALA A 2 25.28 -26.00 -7.85
C ALA A 2 24.25 -26.48 -8.89
N ASN A 3 23.40 -25.55 -9.34
CA ASN A 3 22.93 -25.51 -10.72
C ASN A 3 22.55 -24.06 -11.07
N ALA A 4 23.41 -23.46 -11.90
CA ALA A 4 23.03 -22.46 -12.89
C ALA A 4 22.72 -23.26 -14.19
N ILE A 5 21.98 -22.84 -15.23
CA ILE A 5 21.65 -21.56 -15.87
C ILE A 5 20.39 -21.84 -16.73
N SER A 6 19.45 -20.90 -16.88
CA SER A 6 19.05 -20.43 -18.22
C SER A 6 18.22 -19.15 -18.12
N LEU A 7 18.82 -18.08 -18.64
CA LEU A 7 18.21 -16.82 -18.98
C LEU A 7 17.16 -17.06 -20.07
N GLY A 8 15.91 -16.76 -19.78
CA GLY A 8 14.80 -16.76 -20.73
C GLY A 8 13.97 -15.52 -20.48
N HIS A 9 14.34 -14.44 -21.17
CA HIS A 9 13.61 -13.19 -21.21
C HIS A 9 12.24 -13.43 -21.85
N ASN A 10 11.18 -13.37 -21.04
CA ASN A 10 9.84 -13.06 -21.49
C ASN A 10 9.24 -12.12 -20.45
N GLY A 11 9.03 -10.88 -20.89
CA GLY A 11 8.36 -9.86 -20.11
C GLY A 11 6.92 -10.25 -19.88
N ASP A 12 6.65 -10.60 -18.64
CA ASP A 12 5.39 -10.40 -17.91
C ASP A 12 5.75 -10.79 -16.48
N GLU A 13 6.48 -9.90 -15.81
CA GLU A 13 6.57 -9.96 -14.35
C GLU A 13 5.20 -9.55 -13.82
N ASP A 14 4.28 -10.53 -13.80
CA ASP A 14 3.19 -10.57 -12.86
C ASP A 14 3.77 -10.16 -11.51
N PHE A 15 3.21 -9.11 -10.93
CA PHE A 15 3.49 -8.73 -9.56
C PHE A 15 3.05 -9.89 -8.68
N GLU A 16 3.97 -10.82 -8.44
CA GLU A 16 3.86 -11.83 -7.41
C GLU A 16 3.72 -11.03 -6.11
N TYR A 17 2.47 -10.84 -5.67
CA TYR A 17 2.09 -10.31 -4.36
C TYR A 17 2.75 -11.20 -3.31
N LYS A 18 4.06 -11.00 -3.08
CA LYS A 18 4.82 -11.80 -2.15
C LYS A 18 4.36 -11.44 -0.75
N ASN A 19 3.60 -12.38 -0.21
CA ASN A 19 3.33 -12.57 1.20
C ASN A 19 2.22 -11.70 1.81
N GLY A 20 1.04 -11.68 1.19
CA GLY A 20 -0.18 -11.47 1.98
C GLY A 20 -0.24 -12.55 3.06
N THR A 21 -0.17 -12.17 4.33
CA THR A 21 -0.35 -13.14 5.42
C THR A 21 -1.81 -13.56 5.42
N LEU A 22 -2.14 -14.66 4.74
CA LEU A 22 -3.47 -15.24 4.79
C LEU A 22 -3.69 -15.80 6.20
N ARG A 23 -4.42 -15.04 7.02
CA ARG A 23 -4.94 -15.53 8.29
C ARG A 23 -6.25 -16.24 7.97
N THR A 24 -6.49 -17.41 8.54
CA THR A 24 -7.77 -18.08 8.46
C THR A 24 -8.19 -18.44 9.87
N ILE A 25 -9.26 -17.81 10.34
CA ILE A 25 -9.91 -18.11 11.61
C ILE A 25 -11.06 -19.05 11.31
N GLU A 26 -11.04 -20.20 11.99
CA GLU A 26 -12.08 -21.21 11.91
C GLU A 26 -12.95 -21.18 13.18
N TRP A 27 -14.26 -21.18 13.01
CA TRP A 27 -15.21 -21.33 14.11
C TRP A 27 -16.15 -22.50 13.86
N ALA A 28 -16.48 -23.23 14.92
CA ALA A 28 -17.43 -24.32 14.91
C ALA A 28 -18.67 -23.95 15.75
N VAL A 29 -19.86 -23.95 15.12
CA VAL A 29 -21.14 -23.77 15.82
C VAL A 29 -21.88 -25.09 15.84
N LEU A 30 -22.42 -25.46 17.00
CA LEU A 30 -23.30 -26.61 17.17
C LEU A 30 -24.76 -26.18 16.94
N GLU A 31 -25.38 -26.68 15.88
CA GLU A 31 -26.82 -26.50 15.65
C GLU A 31 -27.65 -27.63 16.28
N MET A 32 -28.96 -27.40 16.41
CA MET A 32 -29.96 -28.46 16.66
C MET A 32 -30.74 -28.71 15.36
N PRO A 33 -30.72 -29.92 14.78
CA PRO A 33 -30.04 -31.15 15.23
C PRO A 33 -28.50 -31.06 15.13
N PRO A 34 -27.73 -31.90 15.86
CA PRO A 34 -26.28 -31.77 16.02
C PRO A 34 -25.55 -31.75 14.68
N LYS A 35 -25.24 -30.55 14.22
CA LYS A 35 -24.43 -30.31 13.03
C LYS A 35 -23.39 -29.27 13.39
N THR A 36 -22.13 -29.62 13.16
CA THR A 36 -21.03 -28.67 13.25
C THR A 36 -21.00 -27.86 11.96
N ILE A 37 -21.18 -26.54 12.06
CA ILE A 37 -20.97 -25.63 10.94
C ILE A 37 -19.63 -24.93 11.12
N HIS A 38 -18.79 -25.04 10.09
CA HIS A 38 -17.50 -24.38 10.02
C HIS A 38 -17.64 -23.03 9.32
N TYR A 39 -17.21 -21.97 9.99
CA TYR A 39 -17.09 -20.63 9.42
C TYR A 39 -15.61 -20.30 9.27
N PHE A 40 -15.25 -19.66 8.16
CA PHE A 40 -13.88 -19.24 7.89
C PHE A 40 -13.86 -17.72 7.67
N SER A 41 -12.90 -17.03 8.27
CA SER A 41 -12.67 -15.61 8.02
C SER A 41 -11.19 -15.29 7.94
N ASN A 42 -10.87 -14.32 7.12
CA ASN A 42 -9.55 -13.73 7.02
C ASN A 42 -9.34 -12.51 7.91
N LEU A 43 -10.35 -12.11 8.68
CA LEU A 43 -10.23 -11.01 9.62
C LEU A 43 -9.38 -11.41 10.84
N PRO A 44 -8.65 -10.49 11.46
CA PRO A 44 -7.78 -10.78 12.60
C PRO A 44 -8.53 -10.90 13.94
N PHE A 45 -9.84 -11.14 13.93
CA PHE A 45 -10.70 -11.13 15.11
C PHE A 45 -11.20 -12.53 15.47
N GLY A 46 -10.93 -12.99 16.69
CA GLY A 46 -11.26 -14.35 17.14
C GLY A 46 -12.73 -14.59 17.49
N TRP A 47 -13.59 -13.57 17.45
CA TRP A 47 -15.01 -13.69 17.78
C TRP A 47 -15.88 -13.68 16.52
N VAL A 48 -16.99 -14.40 16.57
CA VAL A 48 -18.01 -14.36 15.53
C VAL A 48 -18.74 -13.01 15.62
N PRO A 49 -18.83 -12.23 14.53
CA PRO A 49 -19.61 -11.00 14.52
C PRO A 49 -21.08 -11.28 14.83
N LYS A 50 -21.72 -10.38 15.57
CA LYS A 50 -23.12 -10.53 16.00
C LYS A 50 -24.10 -10.42 14.83
N ASN A 51 -23.70 -9.73 13.77
CA ASN A 51 -24.46 -9.58 12.55
C ASN A 51 -23.51 -9.26 11.38
N ASP A 52 -24.10 -9.28 10.20
CA ASP A 52 -23.51 -8.87 8.92
C ASP A 52 -22.88 -7.47 8.94
N LEU A 53 -23.53 -6.50 9.58
CA LEU A 53 -23.03 -5.13 9.69
C LEU A 53 -21.70 -5.09 10.45
N GLU A 54 -21.62 -5.75 11.61
CA GLU A 54 -20.39 -5.84 12.40
C GLU A 54 -19.28 -6.53 11.60
N PHE A 55 -19.59 -7.57 10.83
CA PHE A 55 -18.62 -8.23 9.96
C PHE A 55 -18.04 -7.26 8.92
N ILE A 56 -18.90 -6.52 8.22
CA ILE A 56 -18.47 -5.59 7.17
C ILE A 56 -17.69 -4.41 7.79
N GLU A 57 -18.10 -3.89 8.94
CA GLU A 57 -17.36 -2.84 9.66
C GLU A 57 -15.95 -3.30 10.06
N LEU A 58 -15.82 -4.53 10.57
CA LEU A 58 -14.53 -5.12 10.91
C LEU A 58 -13.66 -5.31 9.66
N PHE A 59 -14.24 -5.78 8.55
CA PHE A 59 -13.54 -5.91 7.28
C PHE A 59 -12.99 -4.58 6.78
N MET A 60 -13.82 -3.54 6.72
CA MET A 60 -13.40 -2.22 6.26
C MET A 60 -12.30 -1.62 7.14
N ARG A 61 -12.39 -1.83 8.47
CA ARG A 61 -11.35 -1.40 9.40
C ARG A 61 -10.01 -2.10 9.14
N THR A 62 -10.02 -3.43 9.01
CA THR A 62 -8.80 -4.20 8.72
C THR A 62 -8.21 -3.77 7.38
N TRP A 63 -9.04 -3.62 6.35
CA TRP A 63 -8.59 -3.15 5.04
C TRP A 63 -7.93 -1.77 5.10
N ARG A 64 -8.46 -0.84 5.91
CA ARG A 64 -7.83 0.46 6.19
C ARG A 64 -6.46 0.30 6.84
N GLU A 65 -6.38 -0.53 7.88
CA GLU A 65 -5.15 -0.76 8.64
C GLU A 65 -4.05 -1.33 7.75
N ASP A 66 -4.39 -2.25 6.86
CA ASP A 66 -3.46 -2.83 5.88
C ASP A 66 -2.91 -1.76 4.93
N TRP A 67 -3.77 -0.90 4.38
CA TRP A 67 -3.36 0.22 3.53
C TRP A 67 -2.47 1.23 4.28
N MET A 68 -2.80 1.52 5.54
CA MET A 68 -2.01 2.41 6.37
C MET A 68 -0.64 1.82 6.72
N GLY A 69 -0.57 0.52 7.00
CA GLY A 69 0.67 -0.23 7.20
C GLY A 69 1.54 -0.19 5.95
N PHE A 70 0.95 -0.49 4.79
CA PHE A 70 1.64 -0.39 3.50
C PHE A 70 2.22 1.01 3.24
N CYS A 71 1.43 2.07 3.47
CA CYS A 71 1.89 3.44 3.31
C CYS A 71 3.01 3.82 4.31
N HIS A 72 2.98 3.26 5.51
CA HIS A 72 4.02 3.46 6.53
C HIS A 72 5.34 2.82 6.10
N ASP A 73 5.31 1.56 5.67
CA ASP A 73 6.47 0.81 5.22
C ASP A 73 7.12 1.48 4.01
N ALA A 74 6.30 1.87 3.03
CA ALA A 74 6.74 2.65 1.88
C ALA A 74 7.45 3.96 2.28
N ARG A 75 6.94 4.67 3.29
CA ARG A 75 7.57 5.91 3.77
C ARG A 75 8.91 5.65 4.43
N SER A 76 9.01 4.56 5.19
CA SER A 76 10.24 4.11 5.82
C SER A 76 11.31 3.82 4.76
N ASP A 77 10.95 3.10 3.69
CA ASP A 77 11.84 2.80 2.57
C ASP A 77 12.32 4.07 1.85
N LEU A 78 11.43 5.02 1.56
CA LEU A 78 11.81 6.31 0.97
C LEU A 78 12.71 7.14 1.89
N SER A 79 12.46 7.10 3.20
CA SER A 79 13.30 7.80 4.17
C SER A 79 14.71 7.22 4.19
N ARG A 80 14.84 5.89 4.05
CA ARG A 80 16.13 5.22 3.91
C ARG A 80 16.85 5.63 2.61
N LEU A 81 16.14 5.69 1.49
CA LEU A 81 16.68 6.18 0.21
C LEU A 81 17.16 7.63 0.31
N ARG A 82 16.41 8.50 0.99
CA ARG A 82 16.81 9.89 1.25
C ARG A 82 18.12 9.99 2.01
N THR A 83 18.25 9.26 3.11
CA THR A 83 19.47 9.23 3.92
C THR A 83 20.65 8.67 3.12
N HIS A 84 20.42 7.64 2.30
CA HIS A 84 21.45 7.09 1.41
C HIS A 84 21.98 8.18 0.46
N GLN A 85 21.09 8.91 -0.22
CA GLN A 85 21.51 9.99 -1.12
C GLN A 85 22.34 11.08 -0.41
N LEU A 86 21.86 11.56 0.73
CA LEU A 86 22.57 12.58 1.51
C LEU A 86 23.97 12.10 1.91
N THR A 87 24.11 10.81 2.23
CA THR A 87 25.40 10.19 2.59
C THR A 87 26.30 9.99 1.36
N ALA A 88 25.72 9.62 0.21
CA ALA A 88 26.41 9.45 -1.07
C ALA A 88 26.78 10.78 -1.76
N ARG A 89 26.41 11.93 -1.17
CA ARG A 89 26.68 13.29 -1.69
C ARG A 89 26.20 13.49 -3.13
N GLY A 90 25.07 12.92 -3.53
CA GLY A 90 24.54 13.11 -4.89
C GLY A 90 25.12 12.19 -5.96
N LYS A 91 26.09 11.31 -5.64
CA LYS A 91 26.85 10.54 -6.67
C LYS A 91 26.30 9.16 -7.00
N ASP A 92 25.05 8.89 -6.66
CA ASP A 92 24.41 7.60 -6.96
C ASP A 92 23.51 7.73 -8.19
N ASP A 93 24.07 7.36 -9.34
CA ASP A 93 23.41 7.44 -10.65
C ASP A 93 22.21 6.47 -10.76
N LEU A 94 22.12 5.45 -9.90
CA LEU A 94 21.02 4.47 -9.88
C LEU A 94 19.78 4.98 -9.13
N LEU A 95 19.88 6.12 -8.43
CA LEU A 95 18.77 6.66 -7.65
C LEU A 95 17.63 7.17 -8.53
N ILE A 96 17.94 7.80 -9.66
CA ILE A 96 16.91 8.36 -10.55
C ILE A 96 16.03 7.24 -11.09
N ASP A 97 16.65 6.15 -11.57
CA ASP A 97 15.94 4.98 -12.07
C ASP A 97 15.12 4.30 -10.97
N ALA A 98 15.70 4.12 -9.77
CA ALA A 98 14.98 3.55 -8.63
C ALA A 98 13.77 4.40 -8.21
N VAL A 99 13.88 5.73 -8.20
CA VAL A 99 12.76 6.62 -7.85
C VAL A 99 11.71 6.68 -8.96
N ALA A 100 12.12 6.67 -10.24
CA ALA A 100 11.21 6.61 -11.38
C ALA A 100 10.40 5.30 -11.40
N GLU A 101 11.06 4.16 -11.14
CA GLU A 101 10.42 2.85 -11.01
C GLU A 101 9.39 2.86 -9.86
N LYS A 102 9.76 3.44 -8.71
CA LYS A 102 8.84 3.59 -7.58
C LYS A 102 7.65 4.45 -7.95
N MET A 103 7.84 5.59 -8.62
CA MET A 103 6.72 6.42 -9.08
C MET A 103 5.76 5.66 -10.01
N GLN A 104 6.27 4.86 -10.93
CA GLN A 104 5.44 4.04 -11.81
C GLN A 104 4.64 2.99 -11.01
N GLN A 105 5.26 2.35 -10.01
CA GLN A 105 4.58 1.44 -9.09
C GLN A 105 3.45 2.17 -8.33
N TRP A 106 3.66 3.43 -7.92
CA TRP A 106 2.64 4.21 -7.21
C TRP A 106 1.41 4.55 -8.05
N THR A 107 1.58 4.89 -9.32
CA THR A 107 0.43 5.11 -10.21
C THR A 107 -0.43 3.84 -10.32
N ARG A 108 0.19 2.65 -10.35
CA ARG A 108 -0.55 1.38 -10.35
C ARG A 108 -1.29 1.17 -9.04
N ILE A 109 -0.64 1.42 -7.91
CA ILE A 109 -1.22 1.30 -6.57
C ILE A 109 -2.43 2.22 -6.40
N GLN A 110 -2.37 3.46 -6.90
CA GLN A 110 -3.50 4.39 -6.91
C GLN A 110 -4.67 3.83 -7.71
N GLY A 111 -4.43 3.30 -8.90
CA GLY A 111 -5.47 2.65 -9.71
C GLY A 111 -6.13 1.48 -8.97
N THR A 112 -5.33 0.65 -8.30
CA THR A 112 -5.86 -0.45 -7.47
C THR A 112 -6.71 0.06 -6.31
N LEU A 113 -6.29 1.13 -5.63
CA LEU A 113 -7.08 1.72 -4.55
C LEU A 113 -8.42 2.27 -5.06
N GLU A 114 -8.42 3.02 -6.16
CA GLU A 114 -9.64 3.55 -6.78
C GLU A 114 -10.61 2.43 -7.17
N GLU A 115 -10.07 1.35 -7.75
CA GLU A 115 -10.86 0.17 -8.10
C GLU A 115 -11.46 -0.48 -6.85
N GLN A 116 -10.67 -0.72 -5.81
CA GLN A 116 -11.16 -1.32 -4.56
C GLN A 116 -12.20 -0.43 -3.86
N LEU A 117 -12.01 0.90 -3.86
CA LEU A 117 -12.99 1.85 -3.32
C LEU A 117 -14.30 1.82 -4.13
N SER A 118 -14.21 1.73 -5.45
CA SER A 118 -15.37 1.57 -6.33
C SER A 118 -16.12 0.27 -6.05
N GLN A 119 -15.40 -0.85 -5.92
CA GLN A 119 -15.97 -2.15 -5.57
C GLN A 119 -16.64 -2.11 -4.19
N ALA A 120 -16.01 -1.48 -3.18
CA ALA A 120 -16.58 -1.32 -1.85
C ALA A 120 -17.89 -0.50 -1.87
N ARG A 121 -17.91 0.62 -2.58
CA ARG A 121 -19.13 1.45 -2.77
C ARG A 121 -20.23 0.67 -3.46
N HIS A 122 -19.88 -0.07 -4.52
CA HIS A 122 -20.82 -0.91 -5.24
C HIS A 122 -21.41 -1.98 -4.31
N PHE A 123 -20.58 -2.66 -3.54
CA PHE A 123 -21.01 -3.64 -2.56
C PHE A 123 -22.01 -3.04 -1.56
N VAL A 124 -21.70 -1.89 -0.94
CA VAL A 124 -22.61 -1.22 0.00
C VAL A 124 -23.96 -0.89 -0.65
N SER A 125 -23.94 -0.41 -1.90
CA SER A 125 -25.18 -0.07 -2.62
C SER A 125 -26.07 -1.29 -2.90
N GLN A 126 -25.47 -2.45 -3.19
CA GLN A 126 -26.21 -3.70 -3.37
C GLN A 126 -26.67 -4.26 -2.03
N TYR A 127 -25.82 -4.21 -1.01
CA TYR A 127 -26.09 -4.74 0.32
C TYR A 127 -27.25 -4.03 1.01
N GLN A 128 -27.38 -2.71 0.80
CA GLN A 128 -28.51 -1.93 1.30
C GLN A 128 -29.88 -2.47 0.86
N ARG A 129 -29.96 -3.18 -0.28
CA ARG A 129 -31.22 -3.79 -0.75
C ARG A 129 -31.68 -4.97 0.10
N TYR A 130 -30.74 -5.59 0.82
CA TYR A 130 -30.98 -6.77 1.66
C TYR A 130 -31.00 -6.42 3.15
N SER A 131 -30.41 -5.28 3.52
CA SER A 131 -30.46 -4.76 4.88
C SER A 131 -31.80 -4.09 5.16
N GLU A 132 -32.49 -4.53 6.20
CA GLU A 132 -33.70 -3.86 6.72
C GLU A 132 -33.39 -2.45 7.29
N THR A 133 -32.10 -2.11 7.47
CA THR A 133 -31.67 -0.90 8.17
C THR A 133 -31.00 0.09 7.21
N HIS A 134 -31.71 1.17 6.86
CA HIS A 134 -31.17 2.27 6.04
C HIS A 134 -29.92 2.94 6.62
N ARG A 135 -29.67 2.78 7.93
CA ARG A 135 -28.49 3.31 8.65
C ARG A 135 -27.17 2.66 8.25
N LEU A 136 -27.23 1.48 7.62
CA LEU A 136 -26.06 0.73 7.19
C LEU A 136 -25.28 1.46 6.09
N SER A 137 -26.00 1.99 5.09
CA SER A 137 -25.39 2.68 3.96
C SER A 137 -24.72 3.98 4.38
N GLU A 138 -25.34 4.75 5.28
CA GLU A 138 -24.73 5.99 5.81
C GLU A 138 -23.46 5.69 6.62
N SER A 139 -23.51 4.70 7.52
CA SER A 139 -22.34 4.30 8.32
C SER A 139 -21.20 3.84 7.41
N MET A 140 -21.49 2.91 6.48
CA MET A 140 -20.48 2.34 5.60
C MET A 140 -19.89 3.35 4.62
N ASN A 141 -20.71 4.22 4.02
CA ASN A 141 -20.19 5.30 3.19
C ASN A 141 -19.34 6.28 4.00
N GLY A 142 -19.70 6.56 5.25
CA GLY A 142 -18.87 7.33 6.17
C GLY A 142 -17.49 6.70 6.42
N ILE A 143 -17.46 5.38 6.62
CA ILE A 143 -16.21 4.62 6.75
C ILE A 143 -15.38 4.68 5.46
N ILE A 144 -15.98 4.39 4.30
CA ILE A 144 -15.31 4.43 2.99
C ILE A 144 -14.70 5.81 2.73
N ASN A 145 -15.48 6.88 2.92
CA ASN A 145 -15.01 8.24 2.66
C ASN A 145 -13.87 8.64 3.62
N THR A 146 -13.94 8.21 4.88
CA THR A 146 -12.87 8.42 5.85
C THR A 146 -11.60 7.67 5.44
N MET A 147 -11.74 6.42 5.00
CA MET A 147 -10.62 5.60 4.51
C MET A 147 -9.97 6.19 3.27
N GLU A 148 -10.77 6.53 2.25
CA GLU A 148 -10.29 7.15 1.02
C GLU A 148 -9.48 8.41 1.33
N ARG A 149 -10.05 9.32 2.13
CA ARG A 149 -9.36 10.56 2.53
C ARG A 149 -8.04 10.27 3.26
N ASP A 150 -8.05 9.37 4.23
CA ASP A 150 -6.87 9.06 5.03
C ASP A 150 -5.76 8.42 4.18
N ILE A 151 -6.11 7.46 3.31
CA ILE A 151 -5.18 6.73 2.44
C ILE A 151 -4.65 7.66 1.34
N HIS A 152 -5.50 8.41 0.65
CA HIS A 152 -5.07 9.41 -0.34
C HIS A 152 -4.11 10.41 0.29
N GLY A 153 -4.41 10.92 1.49
CA GLY A 153 -3.51 11.83 2.20
C GLY A 153 -2.16 11.20 2.59
N GLN A 154 -2.05 9.87 2.73
CA GLN A 154 -0.74 9.22 2.89
C GLN A 154 -0.01 9.06 1.55
N ILE A 155 -0.73 8.74 0.48
CA ILE A 155 -0.19 8.58 -0.87
C ILE A 155 0.38 9.90 -1.38
N GLU A 156 -0.36 11.01 -1.26
CA GLU A 156 0.11 12.34 -1.66
C GLU A 156 1.42 12.73 -0.97
N LYS A 157 1.58 12.38 0.32
CA LYS A 157 2.83 12.62 1.06
C LYS A 157 3.99 11.77 0.53
N LEU A 158 3.72 10.55 0.10
CA LEU A 158 4.72 9.67 -0.50
C LEU A 158 5.17 10.23 -1.86
N GLU A 159 4.23 10.63 -2.70
CA GLU A 159 4.53 11.28 -3.99
C GLU A 159 5.35 12.55 -3.82
N GLN A 160 4.97 13.42 -2.88
CA GLN A 160 5.72 14.64 -2.60
C GLN A 160 7.16 14.31 -2.20
N THR A 161 7.35 13.30 -1.32
CA THR A 161 8.69 12.86 -0.90
C THR A 161 9.51 12.35 -2.08
N MET A 162 8.91 11.66 -3.05
CA MET A 162 9.60 11.20 -4.26
C MET A 162 10.00 12.35 -5.17
N ARG A 163 9.10 13.32 -5.38
CA ARG A 163 9.39 14.52 -6.16
C ARG A 163 10.55 15.30 -5.55
N ASP A 164 10.56 15.45 -4.23
CA ASP A 164 11.66 16.10 -3.50
C ASP A 164 12.99 15.34 -3.70
N LEU A 165 12.97 14.00 -3.67
CA LEU A 165 14.15 13.17 -3.91
C LEU A 165 14.70 13.33 -5.32
N LEU A 166 13.84 13.29 -6.34
CA LEU A 166 14.24 13.53 -7.73
C LEU A 166 14.84 14.92 -7.91
N GLN A 167 14.25 15.93 -7.28
CA GLN A 167 14.73 17.30 -7.37
C GLN A 167 16.13 17.43 -6.76
N ILE A 168 16.39 16.81 -5.59
CA ILE A 168 17.72 16.79 -4.96
C ILE A 168 18.73 16.07 -5.86
N ALA A 169 18.37 14.94 -6.46
CA ALA A 169 19.25 14.18 -7.35
C ALA A 169 19.54 14.91 -8.68
N SER A 170 18.63 15.78 -9.12
CA SER A 170 18.73 16.48 -10.41
C SER A 170 19.51 17.80 -10.36
N TYR A 171 19.87 18.31 -9.17
CA TYR A 171 20.72 19.51 -9.06
C TYR A 171 22.19 19.14 -9.27
N PRO A 172 22.87 19.68 -10.29
CA PRO A 172 24.30 19.45 -10.46
C PRO A 172 25.04 20.11 -9.29
N THR A 173 25.73 19.32 -8.47
CA THR A 173 26.71 19.85 -7.52
C THR A 173 27.66 20.78 -8.27
N PRO A 174 27.73 22.08 -7.95
CA PRO A 174 28.69 22.96 -8.60
C PRO A 174 30.08 22.44 -8.26
N HIS A 175 30.81 22.03 -9.29
CA HIS A 175 32.23 21.77 -9.20
C HIS A 175 32.88 22.95 -8.48
N ILE A 176 33.47 22.70 -7.31
CA ILE A 176 34.53 23.53 -6.76
C ILE A 176 35.70 23.36 -7.74
N ALA A 177 35.66 24.08 -8.85
CA ALA A 177 36.78 24.26 -9.74
C ALA A 177 37.78 25.12 -8.97
N GLY A 178 38.87 24.47 -8.56
CA GLY A 178 39.87 25.02 -7.67
C GLY A 178 40.34 26.41 -8.10
N LEU A 179 40.39 27.29 -7.09
CA LEU A 179 41.21 28.49 -7.05
C LEU A 179 42.62 28.16 -7.57
N ARG A 180 42.89 28.48 -8.84
CA ARG A 180 44.27 28.68 -9.29
C ARG A 180 44.69 30.06 -8.80
N THR A 181 45.44 30.05 -7.70
CA THR A 181 46.20 31.18 -7.19
C THR A 181 47.20 31.63 -8.24
N ASN A 182 46.92 32.74 -8.92
CA ASN A 182 47.95 33.49 -9.62
C ASN A 182 48.56 34.49 -8.63
N ALA A 183 49.70 34.12 -8.07
CA ALA A 183 50.59 35.04 -7.40
C ALA A 183 51.95 34.96 -8.11
N SER A 184 52.29 36.02 -8.85
CA SER A 184 53.51 36.82 -8.62
C SER A 184 53.66 37.89 -9.71
N PRO A 185 54.10 39.11 -9.35
CA PRO A 185 54.58 40.10 -10.31
C PRO A 185 55.95 39.74 -10.89
#